data_AF-A0A2V8NTG0-F1
#
_entry.id   AF-A0A2V8NTG0-F1
#
_cell.length_a   1.000
_cell.length_b   1.000
_cell.length_c   1.000
_cell.angle_alpha   90.00
_cell.angle_beta   90.00
_cell.angle_gamma   90.00
#
_symmetry.space_group_name_H-M   'P 1'
#
loop_
_entity.id
_entity.type
_entity.pdbx_description
1 polymer ?
#
loop_
_entity_poly.entity_id
_entity_poly.type
_entity_poly.pdbx_seq_one_letter_code
_entity_poly.pdbx_strand_id
1 'polypeptide(L)'
;MKPEDCVLYSGAAKGAEEAFGTAAERHGIEEVNFTFEGHNDSRTRGIRVLTHAELKQGDVSLTYVGRLMNRTFSDTPVLRKILQSIWHQINNGQEIYVVGHILKDSTVKGGTGWGAEFAKLCNKPLFVFDQDKDRWFRWTGQTWDEQSTPTITHNKITGTGTRVLQANGAKAINDLFDRSF
;
A
#
# COMPACT_ATOMS: atom_id res chain seq x y z
N MET A 1 11.75 16.11 7.49
CA MET A 1 12.38 14.85 7.92
C MET A 1 13.48 14.54 6.94
N LYS A 2 14.58 13.91 7.35
CA LYS A 2 15.67 13.64 6.40
C LYS A 2 15.39 12.35 5.62
N PRO A 3 15.59 12.33 4.28
CA PRO A 3 15.35 11.13 3.48
C PRO A 3 16.15 9.91 3.96
N GLU A 4 17.38 10.11 4.45
CA GLU A 4 18.24 9.03 4.93
C GLU A 4 17.74 8.33 6.21
N ASP A 5 16.81 8.95 6.95
CA ASP A 5 16.19 8.36 8.14
C ASP A 5 14.90 7.58 7.80
N CYS A 6 14.48 7.60 6.52
CA CYS A 6 13.21 7.06 6.05
C CYS A 6 13.36 5.71 5.35
N VAL A 7 12.32 4.88 5.48
CA VAL A 7 12.18 3.60 4.77
C VAL A 7 10.79 3.48 4.16
N LEU A 8 10.74 3.19 2.86
CA LEU A 8 9.51 2.80 2.16
C LEU A 8 9.32 1.28 2.19
N TYR A 9 8.19 0.82 2.69
CA TYR A 9 7.73 -0.56 2.61
C TYR A 9 6.72 -0.71 1.48
N SER A 10 6.89 -1.72 0.62
CA SER A 10 6.00 -1.98 -0.52
C SER A 10 6.07 -3.45 -0.96
N GLY A 11 5.42 -3.83 -2.06
CA GLY A 11 5.28 -5.21 -2.54
C GLY A 11 5.93 -5.52 -3.89
N ALA A 12 6.71 -4.58 -4.44
CA ALA A 12 7.36 -4.68 -5.76
C ALA A 12 6.42 -4.96 -6.96
N ALA A 13 5.10 -4.91 -6.81
CA ALA A 13 4.20 -5.13 -7.94
C ALA A 13 4.28 -3.97 -8.95
N LYS A 14 3.94 -4.28 -10.21
CA LYS A 14 3.74 -3.28 -11.25
C LYS A 14 2.72 -2.23 -10.83
N GLY A 15 2.91 -0.98 -11.27
CA GLY A 15 1.93 0.09 -11.10
C GLY A 15 2.27 0.98 -9.92
N ALA A 16 1.36 1.09 -8.94
CA ALA A 16 1.52 2.03 -7.83
C ALA A 16 2.78 1.73 -6.98
N GLU A 17 3.03 0.47 -6.65
CA GLU A 17 4.18 0.06 -5.82
C GLU A 17 5.52 0.37 -6.49
N GLU A 18 5.65 0.06 -7.77
CA GLU A 18 6.78 0.45 -8.62
C GLU A 18 7.00 1.97 -8.65
N ALA A 19 5.92 2.76 -8.77
CA ALA A 19 5.99 4.21 -8.79
C ALA A 19 6.37 4.82 -7.43
N PHE A 20 5.82 4.29 -6.33
CA PHE A 20 6.23 4.66 -4.97
C PHE A 20 7.72 4.42 -4.76
N GLY A 21 8.21 3.24 -5.15
CA GLY A 21 9.63 2.95 -5.08
C GLY A 21 10.47 3.91 -5.91
N THR A 22 10.05 4.21 -7.14
CA THR A 22 10.79 5.11 -8.04
C THR A 22 10.85 6.52 -7.46
N ALA A 23 9.79 6.96 -6.80
CA ALA A 23 9.78 8.22 -6.08
C ALA A 23 10.72 8.19 -4.87
N ALA A 24 10.69 7.15 -4.05
CA ALA A 24 11.58 6.98 -2.91
C ALA A 24 13.06 6.99 -3.32
N GLU A 25 13.42 6.22 -4.35
CA GLU A 25 14.79 6.12 -4.84
C GLU A 25 15.35 7.47 -5.32
N ARG A 26 14.56 8.26 -6.05
CA ARG A 26 14.97 9.61 -6.51
C ARG A 26 15.25 10.57 -5.35
N HIS A 27 14.59 10.35 -4.21
CA HIS A 27 14.80 11.15 -3.00
C HIS A 27 15.85 10.54 -2.06
N GLY A 28 16.52 9.45 -2.44
CA GLY A 28 17.53 8.79 -1.61
C GLY A 28 16.97 7.97 -0.44
N ILE A 29 15.68 7.63 -0.49
CA ILE A 29 15.00 6.88 0.58
C ILE A 29 15.28 5.38 0.41
N GLU A 30 15.53 4.69 1.53
CA GLU A 30 15.65 3.24 1.55
C GLU A 30 14.31 2.58 1.27
N GLU A 31 14.33 1.37 0.71
CA GLU A 31 13.08 0.65 0.50
C GLU A 31 13.22 -0.84 0.78
N VAL A 32 12.11 -1.43 1.21
CA VAL A 32 11.93 -2.85 1.45
C VAL A 32 10.68 -3.30 0.71
N ASN A 33 10.87 -4.15 -0.28
CA ASN A 33 9.80 -4.71 -1.10
C ASN A 33 9.52 -6.16 -0.70
N PHE A 34 8.44 -6.39 0.06
CA PHE A 34 8.04 -7.72 0.51
C PHE A 34 7.40 -8.52 -0.62
N THR A 35 8.04 -9.62 -0.99
CA THR A 35 7.60 -10.50 -2.07
C THR A 35 7.61 -11.97 -1.63
N PHE A 36 7.30 -12.89 -2.54
CA PHE A 36 7.37 -14.33 -2.32
C PHE A 36 7.73 -15.05 -3.63
N GLU A 37 8.19 -16.29 -3.51
CA GLU A 37 8.57 -17.10 -4.67
C GLU A 37 7.39 -17.27 -5.66
N GLY A 38 7.65 -16.91 -6.92
CA GLY A 38 6.67 -16.93 -8.00
C GLY A 38 5.81 -15.66 -8.11
N HIS A 39 6.08 -14.62 -7.32
CA HIS A 39 5.48 -13.30 -7.53
C HIS A 39 6.08 -12.61 -8.76
N ASN A 40 5.27 -11.80 -9.44
CA ASN A 40 5.70 -11.05 -10.62
C ASN A 40 6.17 -9.65 -10.21
N ASP A 41 7.41 -9.58 -9.74
CA ASP A 41 8.04 -8.35 -9.26
C ASP A 41 8.44 -7.46 -10.44
N SER A 42 8.01 -6.20 -10.42
CA SER A 42 8.45 -5.16 -11.37
C SER A 42 9.62 -4.34 -10.81
N ARG A 43 9.77 -4.32 -9.49
CA ARG A 43 10.87 -3.65 -8.80
C ARG A 43 11.81 -4.68 -8.18
N THR A 44 13.13 -4.48 -8.32
CA THR A 44 14.14 -5.42 -7.80
C THR A 44 14.93 -4.86 -6.62
N ARG A 45 14.97 -3.53 -6.45
CA ARG A 45 15.65 -2.87 -5.33
C ARG A 45 14.90 -3.12 -4.02
N GLY A 46 15.65 -3.39 -2.95
CA GLY A 46 15.07 -3.62 -1.62
C GLY A 46 14.26 -4.91 -1.47
N ILE A 47 14.36 -5.86 -2.43
CA ILE A 47 13.56 -7.08 -2.39
C ILE A 47 13.82 -7.89 -1.13
N ARG A 48 12.72 -8.24 -0.45
CA ARG A 48 12.67 -9.16 0.66
C ARG A 48 11.72 -10.30 0.35
N VAL A 49 12.28 -11.40 -0.13
CA VAL A 49 11.52 -12.64 -0.35
C VAL A 49 11.14 -13.24 0.99
N LEU A 50 9.84 -13.35 1.27
CA LEU A 50 9.29 -13.92 2.48
C LEU A 50 9.35 -15.45 2.42
N THR A 51 9.86 -16.04 3.49
CA THR A 51 9.83 -17.49 3.69
C THR A 51 8.41 -17.98 3.99
N HIS A 52 8.19 -19.29 3.92
CA HIS A 52 6.91 -19.89 4.31
C HIS A 52 6.51 -19.53 5.76
N ALA A 53 7.47 -19.54 6.68
CA ALA A 53 7.22 -19.21 8.09
C ALA A 53 6.82 -17.74 8.28
N GLU A 54 7.43 -16.83 7.53
CA GLU A 54 7.11 -15.40 7.58
C GLU A 54 5.76 -15.11 6.93
N LEU A 55 5.47 -15.72 5.77
CA LEU A 55 4.16 -15.62 5.14
C LEU A 55 3.04 -16.05 6.10
N LYS A 56 3.27 -17.10 6.89
CA LYS A 56 2.32 -17.59 7.88
C LYS A 56 2.05 -16.59 9.02
N GLN A 57 2.95 -15.65 9.31
CA GLN A 57 2.72 -14.60 10.31
C GLN A 57 1.63 -13.61 9.86
N GLY A 58 1.51 -13.38 8.54
CA GLY A 58 0.48 -12.55 7.94
C GLY A 58 -0.76 -13.34 7.52
N ASP A 59 -0.92 -14.59 7.99
CA ASP A 59 -2.05 -15.43 7.58
C ASP A 59 -3.36 -14.88 8.12
N VAL A 60 -4.36 -14.81 7.24
CA VAL A 60 -5.67 -14.25 7.56
C VAL A 60 -6.75 -15.11 6.92
N SER A 61 -7.87 -15.24 7.63
CA SER A 61 -9.05 -15.92 7.09
C SER A 61 -9.61 -15.12 5.91
N LEU A 62 -9.65 -15.74 4.72
CA LEU A 62 -10.28 -15.13 3.54
C LEU A 62 -11.76 -14.83 3.77
N THR A 63 -12.45 -15.63 4.58
CA THR A 63 -13.83 -15.35 4.99
C THR A 63 -13.92 -14.07 5.82
N TYR A 64 -12.95 -13.84 6.70
CA TYR A 64 -12.87 -12.60 7.47
C TYR A 64 -12.59 -11.39 6.58
N VAL A 65 -11.58 -11.47 5.70
CA VAL A 65 -11.27 -10.41 4.73
C VAL A 65 -12.49 -10.13 3.83
N GLY A 66 -13.16 -11.19 3.37
CA GLY A 66 -14.37 -11.08 2.57
C GLY A 66 -15.51 -10.34 3.28
N ARG A 67 -15.76 -10.66 4.55
CA ARG A 67 -16.77 -9.94 5.36
C ARG A 67 -16.38 -8.47 5.57
N LEU A 68 -15.12 -8.21 5.91
CA LEU A 68 -14.62 -6.86 6.16
C LEU A 68 -14.72 -5.98 4.91
N MET A 69 -14.46 -6.56 3.74
CA MET A 69 -14.46 -5.86 2.46
C MET A 69 -15.77 -5.99 1.67
N ASN A 70 -16.80 -6.63 2.24
CA ASN A 70 -18.08 -6.93 1.58
C ASN A 70 -17.92 -7.63 0.21
N ARG A 71 -17.03 -8.62 0.13
CA ARG A 71 -16.65 -9.31 -1.12
C ARG A 71 -16.41 -10.80 -0.89
N THR A 72 -16.54 -11.58 -1.96
CA THR A 72 -16.09 -12.98 -1.96
C THR A 72 -14.75 -13.08 -2.68
N PHE A 73 -13.77 -13.70 -2.03
CA PHE A 73 -12.47 -13.96 -2.62
C PHE A 73 -12.34 -15.45 -2.97
N SER A 74 -11.78 -15.73 -4.15
CA SER A 74 -11.43 -17.10 -4.53
C SER A 74 -10.25 -17.58 -3.67
N ASP A 75 -10.43 -18.68 -2.94
CA ASP A 75 -9.35 -19.27 -2.13
C ASP A 75 -8.31 -19.94 -3.04
N THR A 76 -7.34 -19.13 -3.47
CA THR A 76 -6.20 -19.60 -4.27
C THR A 76 -4.91 -19.41 -3.47
N PRO A 77 -3.94 -20.33 -3.57
CA PRO A 77 -2.66 -20.20 -2.88
C PRO A 77 -1.93 -18.89 -3.19
N VAL A 78 -2.02 -18.42 -4.44
CA VAL A 78 -1.39 -17.15 -4.87
C VAL A 78 -2.05 -15.95 -4.20
N LEU A 79 -3.39 -15.89 -4.15
CA LEU A 79 -4.07 -14.79 -3.47
C LEU A 79 -3.71 -14.75 -1.98
N ARG A 80 -3.64 -15.92 -1.33
CA ARG A 80 -3.24 -16.00 0.08
C ARG A 80 -1.85 -15.41 0.32
N LYS A 81 -0.87 -15.78 -0.51
CA LYS A 81 0.49 -15.21 -0.43
C LYS A 81 0.51 -13.70 -0.65
N ILE A 82 -0.33 -13.17 -1.56
CA ILE A 82 -0.48 -11.72 -1.77
C ILE A 82 -1.03 -11.03 -0.51
N LEU A 83 -2.08 -11.56 0.12
CA LEU A 83 -2.62 -10.96 1.34
C LEU A 83 -1.63 -11.02 2.50
N GLN A 84 -0.89 -12.13 2.60
CA GLN A 84 0.18 -12.31 3.57
C GLN A 84 1.33 -11.32 3.35
N SER A 85 1.76 -11.07 2.11
CA SER A 85 2.81 -10.07 1.85
C SER A 85 2.33 -8.65 2.12
N ILE A 86 1.08 -8.31 1.79
CA ILE A 86 0.46 -7.02 2.13
C ILE A 86 0.47 -6.80 3.65
N TRP A 87 0.20 -7.84 4.45
CA TRP A 87 0.28 -7.73 5.90
C TRP A 87 1.66 -7.25 6.36
N HIS A 88 2.74 -7.79 5.80
CA HIS A 88 4.11 -7.36 6.13
C HIS A 88 4.38 -5.90 5.74
N GLN A 89 3.87 -5.46 4.58
CA GLN A 89 3.99 -4.07 4.14
C GLN A 89 3.35 -3.11 5.15
N ILE A 90 2.07 -3.35 5.48
CA ILE A 90 1.31 -2.49 6.39
C ILE A 90 1.87 -2.60 7.81
N ASN A 91 2.22 -3.79 8.29
CA ASN A 91 2.68 -4.01 9.66
C ASN A 91 3.96 -3.21 9.96
N ASN A 92 4.88 -3.13 9.00
CA ASN A 92 6.15 -2.40 9.15
C ASN A 92 6.03 -0.88 8.93
N GLY A 93 5.04 -0.41 8.17
CA GLY A 93 4.78 1.02 7.99
C GLY A 93 4.12 1.67 9.20
N GLN A 94 4.37 2.96 9.41
CA GLN A 94 3.66 3.80 10.37
C GLN A 94 2.60 4.66 9.67
N GLU A 95 2.86 5.07 8.43
CA GLU A 95 1.97 5.90 7.62
C GLU A 95 1.75 5.24 6.27
N ILE A 96 0.49 5.10 5.87
CA ILE A 96 0.08 4.26 4.75
C ILE A 96 -0.51 5.12 3.63
N TYR A 97 0.08 5.02 2.45
CA TYR A 97 -0.40 5.66 1.22
C TYR A 97 -0.82 4.61 0.21
N VAL A 98 -2.02 4.79 -0.33
CA VAL A 98 -2.64 3.88 -1.26
C VAL A 98 -3.06 4.64 -2.51
N VAL A 99 -2.71 4.13 -3.70
CA VAL A 99 -3.33 4.62 -4.95
C VAL A 99 -4.35 3.61 -5.44
N GLY A 100 -5.61 4.03 -5.61
CA GLY A 100 -6.69 3.11 -5.95
C GLY A 100 -8.00 3.80 -6.26
N HIS A 101 -9.10 3.15 -5.85
CA HIS A 101 -10.45 3.64 -6.02
C HIS A 101 -11.29 3.29 -4.79
N ILE A 102 -11.94 4.29 -4.19
CA ILE A 102 -12.79 4.13 -3.00
C ILE A 102 -14.21 3.79 -3.46
N LEU A 103 -14.69 2.62 -3.05
CA LEU A 103 -16.05 2.17 -3.34
C LEU A 103 -17.09 2.85 -2.45
N LYS A 104 -18.37 2.67 -2.81
CA LYS A 104 -19.52 3.21 -2.07
C LYS A 104 -19.63 2.69 -0.63
N ASP A 105 -19.04 1.53 -0.34
CA ASP A 105 -18.97 0.93 1.00
C ASP A 105 -17.72 1.37 1.79
N SER A 106 -17.02 2.41 1.33
CA SER A 106 -15.80 2.96 1.94
C SER A 106 -14.57 2.02 1.93
N THR A 107 -14.65 0.91 1.19
CA THR A 107 -13.50 0.01 0.98
C THR A 107 -12.73 0.39 -0.30
N VAL A 108 -11.45 0.03 -0.38
CA VAL A 108 -10.66 0.25 -1.60
C VAL A 108 -10.79 -0.97 -2.54
N LYS A 109 -10.87 -0.73 -3.84
CA LYS A 109 -11.05 -1.78 -4.87
C LYS A 109 -9.84 -2.73 -4.94
N GLY A 110 -10.10 -4.02 -5.18
CA GLY A 110 -9.08 -5.04 -5.42
C GLY A 110 -8.34 -5.54 -4.16
N GLY A 111 -7.21 -6.22 -4.36
CA GLY A 111 -6.36 -6.75 -3.27
C GLY A 111 -5.73 -5.65 -2.40
N THR A 112 -5.48 -4.48 -2.97
CA THR A 112 -5.07 -3.27 -2.27
C THR A 112 -6.02 -2.89 -1.13
N GLY A 113 -7.32 -3.21 -1.28
CA GLY A 113 -8.30 -2.96 -0.23
C GLY A 113 -8.01 -3.69 1.07
N TRP A 114 -7.40 -4.88 1.02
CA TRP A 114 -6.97 -5.56 2.24
C TRP A 114 -5.92 -4.73 2.99
N GLY A 115 -4.96 -4.13 2.29
CA GLY A 115 -3.96 -3.27 2.92
C GLY A 115 -4.58 -2.04 3.59
N ALA A 116 -5.55 -1.40 2.92
CA ALA A 116 -6.30 -0.29 3.49
C ALA A 116 -7.11 -0.71 4.73
N GLU A 117 -7.88 -1.81 4.66
CA GLU A 117 -8.66 -2.28 5.80
C GLU A 117 -7.77 -2.72 6.97
N PHE A 118 -6.64 -3.36 6.69
CA PHE A 118 -5.69 -3.73 7.74
C PHE A 118 -5.04 -2.50 8.39
N ALA A 119 -4.74 -1.45 7.62
CA ALA A 119 -4.28 -0.18 8.17
C ALA A 119 -5.33 0.48 9.09
N LYS A 120 -6.62 0.40 8.74
CA LYS A 120 -7.72 0.85 9.60
C LYS A 120 -7.75 0.07 10.92
N LEU A 121 -7.64 -1.26 10.86
CA LEU A 121 -7.60 -2.12 12.06
C LEU A 121 -6.41 -1.79 12.98
N CYS A 122 -5.27 -1.42 12.41
CA CYS A 122 -4.10 -0.99 13.17
C CYS A 122 -4.15 0.47 13.64
N ASN A 123 -5.21 1.22 13.32
CA ASN A 123 -5.33 2.67 13.58
C ASN A 123 -4.15 3.48 13.03
N LYS A 124 -3.60 3.07 11.88
CA LYS A 124 -2.49 3.80 11.25
C LYS A 124 -3.02 4.97 10.41
N PRO A 125 -2.33 6.12 10.35
CA PRO A 125 -2.59 7.14 9.35
C PRO A 125 -2.68 6.52 7.95
N LEU A 126 -3.84 6.70 7.32
CA LEU A 126 -4.17 6.06 6.05
C LEU A 126 -4.69 7.10 5.07
N PHE A 127 -4.03 7.15 3.91
CA PHE A 127 -4.34 8.04 2.82
C PHE A 127 -4.59 7.24 1.54
N VAL A 128 -5.64 7.57 0.81
CA VAL A 128 -5.98 6.97 -0.48
C VAL A 128 -6.07 8.06 -1.53
N PHE A 129 -5.29 7.96 -2.60
CA PHE A 129 -5.52 8.71 -3.82
C PHE A 129 -6.53 7.94 -4.68
N ASP A 130 -7.71 8.50 -4.86
CA ASP A 130 -8.73 7.94 -5.73
C ASP A 130 -8.50 8.47 -7.16
N GLN A 131 -8.05 7.59 -8.06
CA GLN A 131 -7.70 7.98 -9.43
C GLN A 131 -8.90 8.50 -10.21
N ASP A 132 -10.13 8.06 -9.89
CA ASP A 132 -11.33 8.49 -10.60
C ASP A 132 -11.82 9.87 -10.12
N LYS A 133 -11.52 10.21 -8.87
CA LYS A 133 -11.88 11.52 -8.27
C LYS A 133 -10.75 12.54 -8.33
N ASP A 134 -9.56 12.10 -8.75
CA ASP A 134 -8.34 12.88 -8.89
C ASP A 134 -7.93 13.63 -7.62
N ARG A 135 -8.06 12.97 -6.46
CA ARG A 135 -7.76 13.59 -5.16
C ARG A 135 -7.39 12.59 -4.08
N TRP A 136 -6.72 13.10 -3.06
CA TRP A 136 -6.37 12.36 -1.85
C TRP A 136 -7.50 12.43 -0.82
N PHE A 137 -7.66 11.32 -0.10
CA PHE A 137 -8.56 11.18 1.03
C PHE A 137 -7.80 10.63 2.23
N ARG A 138 -8.13 11.10 3.43
CA ARG A 138 -7.62 10.58 4.70
C ARG A 138 -8.74 9.82 5.40
N TRP A 139 -8.41 8.66 5.97
CA TRP A 139 -9.32 7.96 6.86
C TRP A 139 -9.38 8.64 8.24
N THR A 140 -10.59 8.95 8.71
CA THR A 140 -10.81 9.60 10.02
C THR A 140 -11.08 8.60 11.16
N GLY A 141 -11.18 7.31 10.84
CA GLY A 141 -11.71 6.29 11.74
C GLY A 141 -13.14 5.88 11.39
N GLN A 142 -13.88 6.75 10.69
CA GLN A 142 -15.28 6.51 10.31
C GLN A 142 -15.55 6.83 8.85
N THR A 143 -14.95 7.89 8.32
CA THR A 143 -15.18 8.41 6.98
C THR A 143 -13.88 8.68 6.23
N TRP A 144 -14.02 8.84 4.92
CA TRP A 144 -12.98 9.38 4.07
C TRP A 144 -13.20 10.88 3.91
N ASP A 145 -12.26 11.66 4.43
CA ASP A 145 -12.28 13.11 4.31
C ASP A 145 -11.27 13.53 3.24
N GLU A 146 -11.65 14.48 2.40
CA GLU A 146 -10.75 14.99 1.37
C GLU A 146 -9.53 15.66 2.02
N GLN A 147 -8.34 15.32 1.52
CA GLN A 147 -7.08 15.86 2.00
C GLN A 147 -6.34 16.47 0.82
N SER A 148 -6.29 17.80 0.73
CA SER A 148 -5.74 18.46 -0.46
C SER A 148 -4.23 18.26 -0.63
N THR A 149 -3.49 18.27 0.48
CA THR A 149 -2.02 18.30 0.47
C THR A 149 -1.43 17.36 1.52
N PRO A 150 -1.57 16.04 1.36
CA PRO A 150 -0.87 15.12 2.25
C PRO A 150 0.64 15.29 2.08
N THR A 151 1.34 15.22 3.21
CA THR A 151 2.79 15.15 3.32
C THR A 151 3.16 13.96 4.20
N ILE A 152 4.36 13.43 3.99
CA ILE A 152 4.92 12.33 4.77
C ILE A 152 5.41 12.88 6.10
N THR A 153 4.87 12.35 7.18
CA THR A 153 5.13 12.80 8.55
C THR A 153 5.80 11.74 9.42
N HIS A 154 5.87 10.49 8.95
CA HIS A 154 6.57 9.39 9.62
C HIS A 154 7.75 8.84 8.80
N ASN A 155 8.74 8.28 9.50
CA ASN A 155 9.95 7.75 8.85
C ASN A 155 9.73 6.37 8.23
N LYS A 156 8.74 5.60 8.70
CA LYS A 156 8.36 4.31 8.13
C LYS A 156 7.09 4.46 7.32
N ILE A 157 7.21 4.41 6.01
CA ILE A 157 6.12 4.70 5.07
C ILE A 157 5.74 3.42 4.36
N THR A 158 4.46 3.19 4.13
CA THR A 158 4.01 2.13 3.20
C THR A 158 3.39 2.75 1.97
N GLY A 159 3.87 2.34 0.80
CA GLY A 159 3.28 2.71 -0.49
C GLY A 159 2.75 1.48 -1.20
N THR A 160 1.43 1.40 -1.40
CA THR A 160 0.79 0.30 -2.13
C THR A 160 -0.31 0.81 -3.04
N GLY A 161 -0.87 -0.03 -3.89
CA GLY A 161 -1.93 0.42 -4.77
C GLY A 161 -2.31 -0.51 -5.90
N THR A 162 -3.03 0.08 -6.84
CA THR A 162 -3.45 -0.53 -8.10
C THR A 162 -2.28 -0.98 -8.96
N ARG A 163 -2.48 -2.08 -9.69
CA ARG A 163 -1.59 -2.52 -10.78
C ARG A 163 -1.77 -1.70 -12.06
N VAL A 164 -2.91 -1.03 -12.19
CA VAL A 164 -3.25 -0.16 -13.33
C VAL A 164 -3.14 1.28 -12.85
N LEU A 165 -1.89 1.76 -12.79
CA LEU A 165 -1.59 3.13 -12.41
C LEU A 165 -1.86 4.07 -13.58
N GLN A 166 -2.65 5.11 -13.33
CA GLN A 166 -2.94 6.19 -14.27
C GLN A 166 -1.94 7.34 -14.10
N ALA A 167 -1.86 8.22 -15.10
CA ALA A 167 -0.92 9.35 -15.10
C ALA A 167 -1.13 10.28 -13.88
N ASN A 168 -2.38 10.51 -13.47
CA ASN A 168 -2.68 11.31 -12.30
C ASN A 168 -2.25 10.63 -10.98
N GLY A 169 -2.42 9.32 -10.86
CA GLY A 169 -1.90 8.55 -9.73
C GLY A 169 -0.38 8.62 -9.62
N ALA A 170 0.33 8.48 -10.75
CA ALA A 170 1.79 8.64 -10.80
C ALA A 170 2.22 10.05 -10.39
N LYS A 171 1.51 11.08 -10.90
CA LYS A 171 1.75 12.47 -10.52
C LYS A 171 1.52 12.69 -9.03
N ALA A 172 0.43 12.16 -8.48
CA ALA A 172 0.09 12.29 -7.06
C ALA A 172 1.15 11.68 -6.14
N ILE A 173 1.75 10.55 -6.53
CA ILE A 173 2.89 9.95 -5.82
C ILE A 173 4.10 10.89 -5.88
N ASN A 174 4.47 11.39 -7.07
CA ASN A 174 5.62 12.28 -7.21
C ASN A 174 5.43 13.55 -6.36
N ASP A 175 4.28 14.22 -6.51
CA ASP A 175 3.95 15.42 -5.75
C ASP A 175 3.96 15.17 -4.23
N LEU A 176 3.61 13.96 -3.77
CA LEU A 176 3.67 13.61 -2.35
C LEU A 176 5.12 13.61 -1.84
N PHE A 177 6.04 12.99 -2.57
CA PHE A 177 7.45 12.94 -2.17
C PHE A 177 8.12 14.31 -2.32
N ASP A 178 7.94 14.98 -3.45
CA ASP A 178 8.53 16.30 -3.73
C ASP A 178 8.10 17.37 -2.71
N ARG A 179 6.90 17.23 -2.11
CA ARG A 179 6.44 18.13 -1.03
C ARG A 179 6.99 17.77 0.35
N SER A 180 7.43 16.53 0.54
CA SER A 180 7.79 16.00 1.85
C SER A 180 9.29 16.04 2.13
N PHE A 181 10.12 16.06 1.08
CA PHE A 181 11.59 15.96 1.12
C PHE A 181 12.23 16.98 0.20
#